data_AF-A0A7V9CRY6-F1
#
_entry.id   AF-A0A7V9CRY6-F1
#
_cell.length_a   1.000
_cell.length_b   1.000
_cell.length_c   1.000
_cell.angle_alpha   90.00
_cell.angle_beta   90.00
_cell.angle_gamma   90.00
#
_symmetry.space_group_name_H-M   'P 1'
#
loop_
_entity.id
_entity.type
_entity.pdbx_description
1 polymer ?
#
loop_
_entity_poly.entity_id
_entity_poly.type
_entity_poly.pdbx_seq_one_letter_code
_entity_poly.pdbx_strand_id
1 'polypeptide(L)' 'MALMRSGGAGFRRLTSDRHWDMSPSWRSQGDESCTVRGTEADDVLRGTPGPDHLCGLEGDDTLRAGSGDDVLEGGIGIDL' A
#
# COMPACT_ATOMS: atom_id res chain seq x y z
N MET A 1 -4.99 -16.96 -13.83
CA MET A 1 -3.63 -17.50 -13.55
C MET A 1 -2.68 -16.33 -13.45
N ALA A 2 -2.12 -16.05 -12.27
CA ALA A 2 -0.95 -15.21 -12.14
C ALA A 2 0.17 -16.09 -11.58
N LEU A 3 1.29 -16.13 -12.30
CA LEU A 3 2.48 -16.85 -11.88
C LEU A 3 3.24 -15.98 -10.87
N MET A 4 3.43 -16.52 -9.68
CA MET A 4 4.48 -16.14 -8.75
C MET A 4 5.84 -16.17 -9.45
N ARG A 5 6.73 -15.20 -9.16
CA ARG A 5 8.17 -15.45 -9.17
C ARG A 5 8.90 -14.71 -8.05
N SER A 6 9.30 -15.52 -7.07
CA SER A 6 10.60 -15.57 -6.37
C SER A 6 11.14 -14.31 -5.70
N GLY A 7 11.06 -14.32 -4.36
CA GLY A 7 11.73 -13.40 -3.44
C GLY A 7 10.70 -12.79 -2.51
N GLY A 8 10.65 -13.24 -1.25
CA GLY A 8 9.67 -12.77 -0.26
C GLY A 8 9.67 -11.24 -0.13
N ALA A 9 8.50 -10.67 0.20
CA ALA A 9 8.10 -9.26 0.11
C ALA A 9 7.54 -8.85 -1.27
N GLY A 10 6.31 -9.28 -1.57
CA GLY A 10 5.58 -8.89 -2.78
C GLY A 10 4.37 -8.03 -2.43
N PHE A 11 4.37 -6.81 -2.95
CA PHE A 11 3.30 -5.80 -2.94
C PHE A 11 1.97 -6.41 -3.42
N ARG A 12 0.92 -6.28 -2.60
CA ARG A 12 -0.45 -6.68 -2.93
C ARG A 12 -1.33 -5.45 -3.10
N ARG A 13 -1.55 -5.06 -4.36
CA ARG A 13 -2.61 -4.12 -4.74
C ARG A 13 -3.95 -4.82 -4.48
N LEU A 14 -4.70 -4.38 -3.45
CA LEU A 14 -5.95 -5.02 -3.01
C LEU A 14 -7.20 -4.50 -3.73
N THR A 15 -7.09 -3.49 -4.61
CA THR A 15 -8.23 -2.95 -5.35
C THR A 15 -8.02 -3.00 -6.86
N SER A 16 -9.15 -3.17 -7.56
CA SER A 16 -9.27 -3.73 -8.89
C SER A 16 -9.33 -2.65 -9.97
N ASP A 17 -8.19 -2.34 -10.59
CA ASP A 17 -8.17 -1.74 -11.92
C ASP A 17 -6.99 -2.28 -12.72
N ARG A 18 -7.31 -3.04 -13.77
CA ARG A 18 -6.38 -3.30 -14.87
C ARG A 18 -6.46 -2.11 -15.82
N HIS A 19 -5.42 -1.31 -15.91
CA HIS A 19 -5.08 -0.75 -17.21
C HIS A 19 -3.58 -0.67 -17.44
N TRP A 20 -3.24 -0.95 -18.68
CA TRP A 20 -1.95 -1.37 -19.18
C TRP A 20 -1.08 -0.16 -19.51
N ASP A 21 -0.57 0.55 -18.50
CA ASP A 21 0.49 1.55 -18.75
C ASP A 21 1.84 0.84 -18.85
N MET A 22 2.27 0.63 -20.09
CA MET A 22 3.63 0.20 -20.45
C MET A 22 4.58 1.41 -20.46
N SER A 23 4.57 2.22 -19.40
CA SER A 23 5.60 3.22 -19.12
C SER A 23 6.39 2.75 -17.89
N PRO A 24 7.66 2.35 -18.03
CA PRO A 24 8.46 1.88 -16.90
C PRO A 24 8.89 3.08 -16.04
N SER A 25 8.09 3.43 -15.02
CA SER A 25 8.43 4.46 -14.03
C SER A 25 8.82 3.89 -12.66
N TRP A 26 9.25 2.62 -12.58
CA TRP A 26 9.97 2.09 -11.40
C TRP A 26 11.30 2.80 -11.10
N ARG A 27 11.63 3.84 -11.87
CA ARG A 27 12.76 4.74 -11.64
C ARG A 27 12.24 6.12 -11.26
N SER A 28 12.06 6.32 -9.96
CA SER A 28 12.82 7.30 -9.16
C SER A 28 11.95 7.79 -8.02
N GLN A 29 12.35 7.40 -6.80
CA GLN A 29 11.91 7.93 -5.51
C GLN A 29 10.51 7.41 -5.13
N GLY A 30 10.38 6.47 -4.20
CA GLY A 30 10.72 6.69 -2.80
C GLY A 30 9.71 7.61 -2.09
N ASP A 31 8.74 8.15 -2.83
CA ASP A 31 7.69 9.05 -2.39
C ASP A 31 6.45 8.89 -3.28
N GLU A 32 5.85 7.70 -3.31
CA GLU A 32 4.40 7.71 -3.34
C GLU A 32 4.00 8.34 -2.00
N SER A 33 3.92 9.69 -1.93
CA SER A 33 3.76 10.44 -0.68
C SER A 33 2.55 9.92 0.07
N CYS A 34 2.80 9.05 1.05
CA CYS A 34 1.75 8.49 1.89
C CYS A 34 1.00 9.67 2.50
N THR A 35 -0.30 9.75 2.24
CA THR A 35 -1.17 10.70 2.93
C THR A 35 -1.13 10.43 4.43
N VAL A 36 -0.99 9.15 4.80
CA VAL A 36 -0.84 8.69 6.19
C VAL A 36 0.26 7.64 6.23
N ARG A 37 1.23 7.83 7.12
CA ARG A 37 2.41 6.96 7.26
C ARG A 37 2.55 6.49 8.71
N GLY A 38 2.69 5.18 8.88
CA GLY A 38 3.03 4.51 10.13
C GLY A 38 4.52 4.48 10.38
N THR A 39 4.92 3.55 11.24
CA THR A 39 6.23 3.37 11.83
C THR A 39 6.68 1.92 11.67
N GLU A 40 7.79 1.53 12.30
CA GLU A 40 8.22 0.12 12.30
C GLU A 40 7.51 -0.72 13.39
N ALA A 41 6.44 -0.19 13.99
CA ALA A 41 5.68 -0.82 15.06
C ALA A 41 4.18 -0.84 14.70
N ASP A 42 3.41 -1.69 15.40
CA ASP A 42 1.96 -1.82 15.21
C ASP A 42 1.23 -0.48 15.28
N ASP A 43 0.66 -0.04 14.17
CA ASP A 43 -0.01 1.25 14.01
C ASP A 43 -1.51 1.12 13.71
N VAL A 44 -2.26 2.18 14.06
CA VAL A 44 -3.66 2.35 13.64
C VAL A 44 -3.74 3.54 12.71
N LEU A 45 -3.74 3.27 11.41
CA LEU A 45 -3.78 4.29 10.37
C LEU A 45 -5.22 4.53 9.90
N ARG A 46 -5.60 5.80 9.81
CA ARG A 46 -6.92 6.21 9.30
C ARG A 46 -6.76 7.28 8.24
N GLY A 47 -7.28 6.98 7.05
CA GLY A 47 -7.45 7.96 5.99
C GLY A 47 -8.71 8.79 6.17
N THR A 48 -9.04 9.51 5.12
CA THR A 48 -10.03 10.56 5.02
C THR A 48 -11.21 10.12 4.12
N PRO A 49 -12.21 10.99 3.89
CA PRO A 49 -13.24 10.73 2.88
C PRO A 49 -12.81 11.00 1.42
N GLY A 50 -11.54 11.36 1.18
CA GLY A 50 -10.97 11.54 -0.16
C GLY A 50 -9.98 10.44 -0.52
N PRO A 51 -9.34 10.49 -1.71
CA PRO A 51 -8.33 9.51 -2.09
C PRO A 51 -7.10 9.58 -1.18
N ASP A 52 -6.78 8.47 -0.51
CA ASP A 52 -5.66 8.38 0.41
C ASP A 52 -4.63 7.32 -0.01
N HIS A 53 -3.36 7.58 0.32
CA HIS A 53 -2.32 6.56 0.31
C HIS A 53 -1.87 6.30 1.76
N LEU A 54 -2.18 5.12 2.30
CA LEU A 54 -1.79 4.70 3.64
C LEU A 54 -0.62 3.72 3.56
N CYS A 55 0.45 3.99 4.31
CA CYS A 55 1.65 3.15 4.38
C CYS A 55 1.93 2.73 5.83
N GLY A 56 1.79 1.45 6.15
CA GLY A 56 2.00 0.84 7.47
C GLY A 56 3.47 0.70 7.85
N LEU A 57 4.27 0.11 6.96
CA LEU A 57 5.72 -0.19 7.06
C LEU A 57 6.03 -1.52 7.75
N GLU A 58 6.47 -1.56 9.01
CA GLU A 58 6.68 -2.82 9.74
C GLU A 58 5.76 -2.85 10.95
N GLY A 59 5.41 -4.04 11.44
CA GLY A 59 4.47 -4.20 12.55
C GLY A 59 3.10 -4.68 12.08
N ASP A 60 2.26 -5.11 13.03
CA ASP A 60 0.91 -5.60 12.74
C ASP A 60 -0.07 -4.42 12.74
N ASP A 61 -0.39 -3.90 11.55
CA ASP A 61 -1.13 -2.64 11.43
C ASP A 61 -2.65 -2.81 11.32
N THR A 62 -3.39 -1.76 11.67
CA THR A 62 -4.81 -1.59 11.29
C THR A 62 -4.96 -0.40 10.35
N LEU A 63 -5.29 -0.66 9.08
CA LEU A 63 -5.39 0.37 8.05
C LEU A 63 -6.85 0.62 7.65
N ARG A 64 -7.35 1.82 7.92
CA ARG A 64 -8.73 2.21 7.58
C ARG A 64 -8.72 3.37 6.59
N ALA A 65 -8.83 3.04 5.32
CA ALA A 65 -8.75 4.00 4.21
C ALA A 65 -9.78 5.14 4.30
N GLY A 66 -11.05 4.81 4.58
CA GLY A 66 -12.13 5.79 4.55
C GLY A 66 -12.97 5.63 3.29
N SER A 67 -13.36 6.74 2.66
CA SER A 67 -14.09 6.72 1.38
C SER A 67 -13.21 7.33 0.31
N GLY A 68 -13.30 6.86 -0.93
CA GLY A 68 -12.44 7.35 -2.00
C GLY A 68 -11.76 6.20 -2.75
N ASP A 69 -10.89 6.57 -3.68
CA ASP A 69 -10.03 5.61 -4.39
C ASP A 69 -8.69 5.55 -3.64
N ASP A 70 -8.57 4.58 -2.74
CA ASP A 70 -7.45 4.49 -1.81
C ASP A 70 -6.41 3.45 -2.21
N VAL A 71 -5.17 3.69 -1.80
CA VAL A 71 -4.06 2.75 -1.85
C VAL A 71 -3.65 2.42 -0.41
N LEU A 72 -3.63 1.13 -0.07
CA LEU A 72 -3.16 0.63 1.22
C LEU A 72 -1.92 -0.23 1.03
N GLU A 73 -0.80 0.21 1.60
CA GLU A 73 0.44 -0.52 1.72
C GLU A 73 0.64 -0.90 3.19
N GLY A 74 0.30 -2.14 3.58
CA GLY A 74 0.51 -2.61 4.96
C GLY A 74 1.99 -2.74 5.30
N GLY A 75 2.76 -3.35 4.40
CA GLY A 75 4.19 -3.58 4.61
C GLY A 75 4.46 -4.97 5.22
N ILE A 76 5.38 -5.07 6.18
CA ILE A 76 5.78 -6.33 6.83
C ILE A 76 5.00 -6.47 8.14
N GLY A 77 4.13 -7.47 8.21
CA GLY A 77 3.34 -7.75 9.42
C GLY A 77 2.07 -8.51 9.07
N ILE A 78 1.21 -8.70 10.07
CA ILE A 78 -0.15 -9.19 9.91
C ILE A 78 -1.10 -8.01 10.07
N ASP A 79 -1.58 -7.50 8.93
CA ASP A 79 -2.38 -6.27 8.90
C ASP A 79 -3.89 -6.53 8.80
N LEU A 80 -4.70 -5.57 9.28
CA LEU A 80 -6.17 -5.60 9.34
C LEU A 80 -6.86 -4.38 8.70
#